data_AF-A0A1I2I8Y0-F1
#
_entry.id   AF-A0A1I2I8Y0-F1
#
_cell.length_a   1.000
_cell.length_b   1.000
_cell.length_c   1.000
_cell.angle_alpha   90.00
_cell.angle_beta   90.00
_cell.angle_gamma   90.00
#
_symmetry.space_group_name_H-M   'P 1'
#
loop_
_entity.id
_entity.type
_entity.pdbx_description
1 polymer ?
#
loop_
_entity_poly.entity_id
_entity_poly.type
_entity_poly.pdbx_seq_one_letter_code
_entity_poly.pdbx_strand_id
1 'polypeptide(L)'
;MGRGLRQAALMLVAGAAVALVAAAVWSSLGSTGFRRATAICLMVVGGLLALTGGTAVSRASTNDARAFLGRGPDREEPGGGAGLTAVGVFLFVSLPLAAVGLVLLG
;
A
#
# COMPACT_ATOMS: atom_id res chain seq x y z
N MET A 1 7.62 14.58 13.77
CA MET A 1 8.18 14.01 12.52
C MET A 1 8.39 12.49 12.54
N GLY A 2 8.81 11.84 13.64
CA GLY A 2 9.20 10.41 13.60
C GLY A 2 8.08 9.34 13.47
N ARG A 3 6.82 9.65 13.81
CA ARG A 3 5.75 8.62 13.87
C ARG A 3 5.29 8.16 12.47
N GLY A 4 5.10 9.10 11.54
CA GLY A 4 4.72 8.77 10.15
C GLY A 4 5.80 7.98 9.42
N LEU A 5 7.08 8.39 9.54
CA LEU A 5 8.20 7.66 8.93
C LEU A 5 8.31 6.23 9.47
N ARG A 6 8.16 6.05 10.79
CA ARG A 6 8.17 4.73 11.43
C ARG A 6 7.00 3.87 10.94
N GLN A 7 5.81 4.45 10.79
CA GLN A 7 4.66 3.74 10.25
C GLN A 7 4.88 3.31 8.79
N ALA A 8 5.42 4.18 7.94
CA ALA A 8 5.77 3.85 6.56
C ALA A 8 6.78 2.71 6.50
N ALA A 9 7.84 2.79 7.30
CA ALA A 9 8.86 1.75 7.38
C ALA A 9 8.27 0.40 7.81
N LEU A 10 7.40 0.39 8.82
CA LEU A 10 6.72 -0.84 9.28
C LEU A 10 5.83 -1.43 8.19
N MET A 11 5.07 -0.61 7.47
CA MET A 11 4.22 -1.09 6.37
C MET A 11 5.03 -1.64 5.21
N LEU A 12 6.16 -0.99 4.88
CA LEU A 12 7.07 -1.46 3.84
C LEU A 12 7.71 -2.78 4.21
N VAL A 13 8.21 -2.91 5.44
CA VAL A 13 8.80 -4.16 5.94
C VAL A 13 7.76 -5.28 6.00
N ALA A 14 6.56 -4.99 6.51
CA ALA A 14 5.48 -5.98 6.55
C ALA A 14 5.05 -6.43 5.16
N GLY A 15 4.87 -5.50 4.22
CA GLY A 15 4.52 -5.81 2.82
C GLY A 15 5.60 -6.64 2.13
N ALA A 16 6.87 -6.29 2.32
CA ALA A 16 7.99 -7.05 1.79
C ALA A 16 8.05 -8.46 2.40
N ALA A 17 7.86 -8.59 3.72
CA ALA A 17 7.84 -9.89 4.39
C ALA A 17 6.72 -10.80 3.86
N VAL A 18 5.51 -10.25 3.69
CA VAL A 18 4.38 -10.99 3.10
C VAL A 18 4.70 -11.44 1.67
N ALA A 19 5.28 -10.56 0.85
CA ALA A 19 5.67 -10.89 -0.52
C ALA A 19 6.74 -12.01 -0.56
N LEU A 20 7.72 -11.97 0.35
CA LEU A 20 8.78 -12.99 0.44
C LEU A 20 8.23 -14.34 0.89
N VAL A 21 7.34 -14.37 1.88
CA VAL A 21 6.70 -15.62 2.33
C VAL A 21 5.85 -16.21 1.21
N ALA A 22 5.04 -15.39 0.54
CA ALA A 22 4.23 -15.83 -0.60
C ALA A 22 5.10 -16.37 -1.74
N ALA A 23 6.21 -15.68 -2.05
CA ALA A 23 7.15 -16.11 -3.07
C ALA A 23 7.88 -17.40 -2.71
N ALA A 24 8.26 -17.59 -1.44
CA ALA A 24 8.89 -18.81 -0.96
C ALA A 24 7.94 -20.01 -1.14
N VAL A 25 6.70 -19.88 -0.66
CA VAL A 25 5.66 -20.91 -0.82
C VAL A 25 5.41 -21.19 -2.31
N TRP A 26 5.24 -20.16 -3.13
CA TRP A 26 5.00 -20.32 -4.56
C TRP A 26 6.17 -21.02 -5.28
N SER A 27 7.40 -20.62 -4.97
CA SER A 27 8.60 -21.24 -5.56
C SER A 27 8.82 -22.69 -5.09
N SER A 28 8.30 -23.08 -3.94
CA SER A 28 8.39 -24.47 -3.45
C SER A 28 7.42 -25.41 -4.17
N LEU A 29 6.35 -24.87 -4.77
CA LEU A 29 5.29 -25.63 -5.44
C LEU A 29 5.51 -25.76 -6.96
N GLY A 30 6.45 -25.03 -7.55
CA GLY A 30 6.64 -24.99 -9.00
C GLY A 30 8.09 -24.81 -9.44
N SER A 31 8.32 -24.85 -10.75
CA SER A 31 9.64 -24.57 -11.34
C SER A 31 9.95 -23.07 -11.48
N THR A 32 9.09 -22.21 -10.91
CA THR A 32 9.27 -20.75 -10.96
C THR A 32 10.41 -20.36 -10.03
N GLY A 33 11.54 -19.95 -10.59
CA GLY A 33 12.70 -19.51 -9.80
C GLY A 33 12.32 -18.44 -8.77
N PHE A 34 12.85 -18.56 -7.55
CA PHE A 34 12.52 -17.71 -6.40
C PHE A 34 12.57 -16.21 -6.72
N ARG A 35 13.54 -15.78 -7.54
CA ARG A 35 13.68 -14.39 -7.99
C ARG A 35 12.44 -13.89 -8.75
N ARG A 36 11.94 -14.67 -9.71
CA ARG A 36 10.74 -14.30 -10.49
C ARG A 36 9.48 -14.34 -9.64
N ALA A 37 9.35 -15.35 -8.77
CA ALA A 37 8.23 -15.42 -7.82
C ALA A 37 8.21 -14.19 -6.90
N THR A 38 9.37 -13.80 -6.36
CA THR A 38 9.52 -12.62 -5.50
C THR A 38 9.17 -11.33 -6.24
N ALA A 39 9.65 -11.16 -7.48
CA ALA A 39 9.33 -10.00 -8.30
C ALA A 39 7.82 -9.83 -8.49
N ILE A 40 7.12 -10.91 -8.86
CA ILE A 40 5.66 -10.89 -9.07
C ILE A 40 4.93 -10.60 -7.76
N CYS A 41 5.30 -11.26 -6.65
CA CYS A 41 4.65 -11.05 -5.36
C CYS A 41 4.82 -9.61 -4.85
N LEU A 42 5.99 -8.99 -5.03
CA LEU A 42 6.21 -7.59 -4.66
C LEU A 42 5.35 -6.63 -5.48
N MET A 43 5.22 -6.86 -6.79
CA MET A 43 4.32 -6.07 -7.64
C MET A 43 2.85 -6.22 -7.23
N VAL A 44 2.41 -7.46 -6.95
CA VAL A 44 1.03 -7.73 -6.54
C VAL A 44 0.72 -7.06 -5.20
N VAL A 45 1.59 -7.21 -4.20
CA VAL A 45 1.40 -6.56 -2.89
C VAL A 45 1.42 -5.03 -3.03
N GLY A 46 2.35 -4.47 -3.81
CA GLY A 46 2.35 -3.04 -4.13
C GLY A 46 1.03 -2.60 -4.77
N GLY A 47 0.59 -3.29 -5.83
CA GLY A 47 -0.66 -2.99 -6.52
C GLY A 47 -1.90 -3.08 -5.61
N LEU A 48 -1.98 -4.09 -4.74
CA LEU A 48 -3.06 -4.22 -3.77
C LEU A 48 -3.05 -3.06 -2.75
N LEU A 49 -1.87 -2.65 -2.28
CA LEU A 49 -1.73 -1.48 -1.39
C LEU A 49 -2.13 -0.18 -2.09
N ALA A 50 -1.81 -0.01 -3.38
CA ALA A 50 -2.28 1.13 -4.17
C ALA A 50 -3.80 1.15 -4.30
N LEU A 51 -4.41 0.02 -4.64
CA LEU A 51 -5.86 -0.10 -4.83
C LEU A 51 -6.63 0.13 -3.53
N THR A 52 -6.13 -0.41 -2.42
CA THR A 52 -6.73 -0.22 -1.10
C THR A 52 -6.51 1.19 -0.53
N GLY A 53 -5.41 1.86 -0.89
CA GLY A 53 -5.23 3.30 -0.63
C GLY A 53 -6.17 4.18 -1.46
N GLY A 54 -6.45 3.80 -2.72
CA GLY A 54 -7.33 4.55 -3.63
C GLY A 54 -8.82 4.48 -3.25
N THR A 55 -9.30 3.38 -2.66
CA THR A 55 -10.70 3.31 -2.19
C THR A 55 -10.98 4.25 -1.01
N ALA A 56 -9.95 4.71 -0.29
CA ALA A 56 -10.06 5.80 0.69
C ALA A 56 -10.24 7.18 0.01
N VAL A 57 -9.61 7.41 -1.15
CA VAL A 57 -9.82 8.63 -1.97
C VAL A 57 -11.25 8.69 -2.52
N SER A 58 -11.83 7.54 -2.87
CA SER A 58 -13.24 7.46 -3.31
C SER A 58 -14.24 7.81 -2.20
N ARG A 59 -13.86 7.70 -0.92
CA ARG A 59 -14.67 8.21 0.21
C ARG A 59 -14.61 9.73 0.33
N ALA A 60 -13.46 10.34 0.02
CA ALA A 60 -13.31 11.80 0.07
C ALA A 60 -14.22 12.49 -0.97
N SER A 61 -14.31 11.96 -2.19
CA SER A 61 -15.20 12.50 -3.23
C SER A 61 -16.69 12.31 -2.91
N THR A 62 -17.07 11.20 -2.26
CA THR A 62 -18.45 11.00 -1.80
C THR A 62 -18.80 11.86 -0.59
N ASN A 63 -17.81 12.29 0.21
CA ASN A 63 -18.02 13.24 1.31
C ASN A 63 -18.28 14.65 0.77
N ASP A 64 -17.59 15.05 -0.30
CA ASP A 64 -17.80 16.34 -0.99
C ASP A 64 -19.22 16.44 -1.58
N ALA A 65 -19.70 15.36 -2.20
CA ALA A 65 -21.06 15.28 -2.72
C ALA A 65 -22.14 15.35 -1.62
N ARG A 66 -21.86 14.82 -0.41
CA ARG A 66 -22.77 14.86 0.73
C ARG A 66 -22.76 16.22 1.44
N ALA A 67 -21.60 16.87 1.52
CA ALA A 67 -21.46 18.24 2.01
C ALA A 67 -22.28 19.22 1.16
N PHE A 68 -22.31 19.03 -0.16
CA PHE A 68 -23.17 19.79 -1.08
C PHE A 68 -24.68 19.56 -0.85
N LEU A 69 -25.06 18.35 -0.40
CA LEU A 69 -26.44 17.95 -0.09
C LEU A 69 -26.89 18.33 1.34
N GLY A 70 -26.11 19.12 2.08
CA GLY A 70 -26.45 19.57 3.44
C GLY A 70 -26.38 18.47 4.51
N ARG A 71 -26.01 17.24 4.14
CA ARG A 71 -25.66 16.17 5.08
C ARG A 71 -24.22 16.43 5.47
N GLY A 72 -24.03 17.22 6.53
CA GLY A 72 -22.72 17.64 7.00
C GLY A 72 -21.77 16.45 7.02
N PRO A 73 -20.53 16.62 6.51
CA PRO A 73 -19.58 15.52 6.41
C PRO A 73 -19.50 14.84 7.78
N ASP A 74 -19.42 13.51 7.81
CA ASP A 74 -18.87 12.85 8.98
C ASP A 74 -17.57 13.60 9.23
N ARG A 75 -17.50 14.29 10.37
CA ARG A 75 -16.28 14.96 10.76
C ARG A 75 -15.28 13.82 10.79
N GLU A 76 -14.42 13.75 9.77
CA GLU A 76 -13.07 13.27 9.96
C GLU A 76 -12.69 13.89 11.29
N GLU A 77 -12.50 13.10 12.35
CA GLU A 77 -11.79 13.63 13.49
C GLU A 77 -10.49 14.18 12.93
N PRO A 78 -10.31 15.51 12.82
CA PRO A 78 -9.10 16.09 12.28
C PRO A 78 -8.05 16.10 13.41
N GLY A 79 -8.04 15.04 14.23
CA GLY A 79 -7.30 14.87 15.46
C GLY A 79 -6.22 13.83 15.29
N GLY A 80 -5.19 14.13 14.49
CA GLY A 80 -4.00 13.28 14.46
C GLY A 80 -3.05 13.55 13.31
N GLY A 81 -2.50 14.76 13.20
CA GLY A 81 -1.45 15.14 12.22
C GLY A 81 -0.11 14.39 12.37
N ALA A 82 -0.13 13.09 12.66
CA ALA A 82 1.02 12.24 12.95
C ALA A 82 1.07 10.92 12.13
N GLY A 83 0.01 10.57 11.39
CA GLY A 83 -0.09 9.31 10.62
C GLY A 83 0.13 9.47 9.10
N LEU A 84 0.46 8.37 8.42
CA LEU A 84 0.62 8.33 6.97
C LEU A 84 -0.75 8.42 6.26
N THR A 85 -0.95 9.41 5.40
CA THR A 85 -2.16 9.53 4.58
C THR A 85 -2.19 8.47 3.48
N ALA A 86 -3.33 8.25 2.82
CA ALA A 86 -3.45 7.32 1.69
C ALA A 86 -2.43 7.62 0.57
N VAL A 87 -2.23 8.90 0.26
CA VAL A 87 -1.18 9.35 -0.69
C VAL A 87 0.22 8.99 -0.18
N GLY A 88 0.47 9.15 1.13
CA GLY A 88 1.73 8.75 1.75
C GLY A 88 1.99 7.24 1.66
N VAL A 89 0.98 6.39 1.87
CA VAL A 89 1.11 4.92 1.70
C VAL A 89 1.42 4.59 0.24
N PHE A 90 0.75 5.24 -0.71
CA PHE A 90 1.02 5.02 -2.12
C PHE A 90 2.46 5.37 -2.51
N LEU A 91 2.91 6.58 -2.17
CA LEU A 91 4.23 7.09 -2.55
C LEU A 91 5.39 6.41 -1.80
N PHE A 92 5.23 6.14 -0.50
CA PHE A 92 6.32 5.64 0.34
C PHE A 92 6.33 4.13 0.55
N VAL A 93 5.27 3.39 0.17
CA VAL A 93 5.18 1.94 0.40
C VAL A 93 4.91 1.19 -0.89
N SER A 94 3.79 1.50 -1.55
CA SER A 94 3.36 0.80 -2.76
C SER A 94 4.36 0.97 -3.90
N LEU A 95 4.73 2.22 -4.20
CA LEU A 95 5.60 2.55 -5.33
C LEU A 95 7.02 1.97 -5.16
N PRO A 96 7.66 2.04 -3.98
CA PRO A 96 8.93 1.35 -3.75
C PRO A 96 8.84 -0.18 -3.87
N LEU A 97 7.81 -0.82 -3.31
CA LEU A 97 7.61 -2.27 -3.43
C LEU A 97 7.48 -2.69 -4.90
N ALA A 98 6.66 -1.98 -5.67
CA ALA A 98 6.48 -2.24 -7.09
C ALA A 98 7.78 -2.02 -7.88
N ALA A 99 8.51 -0.94 -7.60
CA ALA A 99 9.79 -0.64 -8.24
C ALA A 99 10.83 -1.73 -7.99
N VAL A 100 10.98 -2.19 -6.75
CA VAL A 100 11.88 -3.32 -6.42
C VAL A 100 11.46 -4.59 -7.14
N GLY A 101 10.15 -4.88 -7.19
CA GLY A 101 9.62 -5.99 -7.97
C GLY A 101 10.00 -5.91 -9.46
N LEU A 102 9.90 -4.72 -10.05
CA LEU A 102 10.24 -4.45 -11.46
C LEU A 102 11.73 -4.65 -11.74
N VAL A 103 12.59 -4.09 -10.88
CA VAL A 103 14.04 -4.28 -10.96
C VAL A 103 14.43 -5.75 -10.84
N LEU A 104 13.75 -6.51 -9.97
CA LEU A 104 14.00 -7.94 -9.83
C LEU A 104 13.53 -8.75 -11.04
N LEU A 105 12.48 -8.31 -11.72
CA LEU A 105 11.94 -8.98 -12.90
C LEU A 105 12.93 -8.94 -14.09
N GLY A 106 13.67 -7.84 -14.24
CA GLY A 106 14.66 -7.65 -15.30
C GLY A 106 14.04 -7.10 -16.57
#